data_AF-A0A0K2SS60-F1
#
_entry.id   AF-A0A0K2SS60-F1
#
_cell.length_a   1.000
_cell.length_b   1.000
_cell.length_c   1.000
_cell.angle_alpha   90.00
_cell.angle_beta   90.00
_cell.angle_gamma   90.00
#
_symmetry.space_group_name_H-M   'P 1'
#
loop_
_entity.id
_entity.type
_entity.pdbx_description
1 polymer ?
#
loop_
_entity_poly.entity_id
_entity_poly.type
_entity_poly.pdbx_seq_one_letter_code
_entity_poly.pdbx_strand_id
1 'polypeptide(L)'
;ATKSGGPNGSIRFSSEISRPENKGLSAAMNLLEEAKKEIDSYSKGGPISFADLIQYAAQSAVKTTFLASAIRKCGGNEEKGRLLYTAYGSNGQWGLFEKQFGRTDAQEPDPEGRVPQWEKATVQEMKDKFSAIGFGPRQLAVMSAFLGPDQAATEALLATDKDVSPWVQKYQRSRETVSQTDYEVDLITTFTKLSSLGQQINYEAYTYPAQKIELGKLKL
;
A
#
# COMPACT_ATOMS: atom_id res chain seq x y z
N ALA A 1 -7.84 -6.39 22.42
CA ALA A 1 -8.03 -5.70 21.13
C ALA A 1 -9.47 -5.89 20.67
N THR A 2 -10.18 -4.82 20.30
CA THR A 2 -11.62 -4.83 19.95
C THR A 2 -11.92 -5.43 18.58
N LYS A 3 -10.91 -5.93 17.84
CA LYS A 3 -11.04 -6.47 16.47
C LYS A 3 -11.85 -5.56 15.54
N SER A 4 -11.66 -4.24 15.66
CA SER A 4 -12.37 -3.22 14.87
C SER A 4 -11.39 -2.37 14.05
N GLY A 5 -11.86 -1.89 12.91
CA GLY A 5 -11.13 -1.07 11.95
C GLY A 5 -10.21 -1.84 11.01
N GLY A 6 -9.36 -1.11 10.28
CA GLY A 6 -8.34 -1.67 9.38
C GLY A 6 -8.50 -1.20 7.93
N PRO A 7 -7.92 -1.92 6.95
CA PRO A 7 -8.05 -1.61 5.53
C PRO A 7 -9.41 -2.08 5.00
N ASN A 8 -10.46 -1.39 5.43
CA ASN A 8 -11.88 -1.71 5.18
C ASN A 8 -12.58 -0.63 4.33
N GLY A 9 -11.83 0.34 3.80
CA GLY A 9 -12.39 1.42 2.98
C GLY A 9 -13.22 2.45 3.74
N SER A 10 -13.23 2.46 5.07
CA SER A 10 -13.97 3.43 5.90
C SER A 10 -13.59 4.88 5.59
N ILE A 11 -12.32 5.13 5.26
CA ILE A 11 -11.79 6.46 4.91
C ILE A 11 -12.55 7.17 3.79
N ARG A 12 -13.34 6.47 2.95
CA ARG A 12 -14.19 7.10 1.92
C ARG A 12 -15.33 7.93 2.51
N PHE A 13 -15.74 7.66 3.75
CA PHE A 13 -16.85 8.37 4.38
C PHE A 13 -16.46 9.81 4.68
N SER A 14 -17.38 10.75 4.43
CA SER A 14 -17.14 12.19 4.58
C SER A 14 -16.69 12.59 6.00
N SER A 15 -17.22 11.92 7.03
CA SER A 15 -16.85 12.13 8.44
C SER A 15 -15.48 11.58 8.81
N GLU A 16 -14.89 10.70 7.99
CA GLU A 16 -13.54 10.18 8.20
C GLU A 16 -12.51 10.91 7.35
N ILE A 17 -12.78 11.13 6.05
CA ILE A 17 -11.84 11.84 5.16
C ILE A 17 -11.64 13.31 5.56
N SER A 18 -12.61 13.91 6.25
CA SER A 18 -12.52 15.29 6.75
C SER A 18 -11.71 15.44 8.05
N ARG A 19 -11.30 14.32 8.67
CA ARG A 19 -10.53 14.35 9.91
C ARG A 19 -9.12 14.93 9.67
N PRO A 20 -8.51 15.57 10.68
CA PRO A 20 -7.21 16.22 10.52
C PRO A 20 -6.10 15.31 9.98
N GLU A 21 -6.07 14.03 10.37
CA GLU A 21 -5.10 13.04 9.91
C GLU A 21 -5.22 12.68 8.42
N ASN A 22 -6.39 12.93 7.81
CA ASN A 22 -6.72 12.60 6.42
C ASN A 22 -6.74 13.84 5.51
N LYS A 23 -6.29 14.99 6.04
CA LYS A 23 -6.27 16.25 5.31
C LYS A 23 -5.48 16.11 4.00
N GLY A 24 -6.06 16.61 2.91
CA GLY A 24 -5.44 16.62 1.58
C GLY A 24 -5.65 15.35 0.76
N LEU A 25 -6.33 14.33 1.30
CA LEU A 25 -6.54 13.05 0.60
C LEU A 25 -7.77 13.01 -0.31
N SER A 26 -8.62 14.05 -0.32
CA SER A 26 -9.86 14.07 -1.13
C SER A 26 -9.59 13.92 -2.63
N ALA A 27 -8.52 14.54 -3.15
CA ALA A 27 -8.17 14.40 -4.57
C ALA A 27 -7.76 12.96 -4.92
N ALA A 28 -7.04 12.29 -4.01
CA ALA A 28 -6.69 10.88 -4.18
C ALA A 28 -7.94 10.00 -4.12
N MET A 29 -8.88 10.28 -3.21
CA MET A 29 -10.15 9.54 -3.16
C MET A 29 -10.97 9.70 -4.44
N ASN A 30 -11.05 10.91 -4.99
CA ASN A 30 -11.74 11.15 -6.27
C ASN A 30 -11.11 10.35 -7.42
N LEU A 31 -9.78 10.26 -7.47
CA LEU A 31 -9.09 9.42 -8.45
C LEU A 31 -9.49 7.94 -8.31
N LEU A 32 -9.60 7.45 -7.07
CA LEU A 32 -10.06 6.09 -6.81
C LEU A 32 -11.52 5.88 -7.19
N GLU A 33 -12.40 6.84 -6.93
CA GLU A 33 -13.81 6.76 -7.33
C GLU A 33 -13.97 6.65 -8.86
N GLU A 34 -13.21 7.42 -9.63
CA GLU A 34 -13.22 7.32 -11.10
C GLU A 34 -12.66 5.98 -11.59
N ALA A 35 -11.51 5.53 -11.05
CA ALA A 35 -10.95 4.23 -11.37
C ALA A 35 -11.93 3.09 -11.02
N LYS A 36 -12.64 3.22 -9.90
CA LYS A 36 -13.67 2.26 -9.49
C LYS A 36 -14.80 2.17 -10.51
N LYS A 37 -15.34 3.32 -10.96
CA LYS A 37 -16.41 3.37 -11.98
C LYS A 37 -15.98 2.65 -13.26
N GLU A 38 -14.75 2.89 -13.70
CA GLU A 38 -14.20 2.23 -14.87
C GLU A 38 -14.10 0.71 -14.67
N ILE A 39 -13.46 0.26 -13.58
CA ILE A 39 -13.29 -1.17 -13.25
C ILE A 39 -14.64 -1.88 -13.15
N ASP A 40 -15.59 -1.28 -12.42
CA ASP A 40 -16.92 -1.84 -12.21
C ASP A 40 -17.70 -1.98 -13.52
N SER A 41 -17.47 -1.10 -14.51
CA SER A 41 -18.18 -1.12 -15.79
C SER A 41 -17.92 -2.36 -16.64
N TYR A 42 -16.76 -3.00 -16.47
CA TYR A 42 -16.36 -4.19 -17.24
C TYR A 42 -16.12 -5.44 -16.36
N SER A 43 -16.23 -5.32 -15.03
CA SER A 43 -16.07 -6.46 -14.14
C SER A 43 -17.17 -7.50 -14.36
N LYS A 44 -16.76 -8.76 -14.54
CA LYS A 44 -17.68 -9.90 -14.65
C LYS A 44 -18.08 -10.48 -13.29
N GLY A 45 -17.28 -10.21 -12.25
CA GLY A 45 -17.41 -10.77 -10.91
C GLY A 45 -18.04 -9.81 -9.89
N GLY A 46 -18.71 -8.75 -10.36
CA GLY A 46 -19.27 -7.70 -9.51
C GLY A 46 -18.28 -6.56 -9.22
N PRO A 47 -18.74 -5.51 -8.52
CA PRO A 47 -17.95 -4.30 -8.30
C PRO A 47 -16.76 -4.56 -7.37
N ILE A 48 -15.63 -3.89 -7.61
CA ILE A 48 -14.46 -3.95 -6.69
C ILE A 48 -14.78 -3.23 -5.38
N SER A 49 -14.38 -3.77 -4.23
CA SER A 49 -14.52 -3.07 -2.96
C SER A 49 -13.59 -1.85 -2.89
N PHE A 50 -13.99 -0.80 -2.17
CA PHE A 50 -13.07 0.32 -1.89
C PHE A 50 -11.87 -0.15 -1.06
N ALA A 51 -12.10 -1.10 -0.14
CA ALA A 51 -11.07 -1.73 0.67
C ALA A 51 -9.95 -2.34 -0.18
N ASP A 52 -10.29 -3.08 -1.25
CA ASP A 52 -9.27 -3.59 -2.17
C ASP A 52 -8.67 -2.49 -3.05
N LEU A 53 -9.51 -1.65 -3.65
CA LEU A 53 -9.05 -0.61 -4.58
C LEU A 53 -8.02 0.34 -3.95
N ILE A 54 -8.23 0.76 -2.71
CA ILE A 54 -7.30 1.63 -1.96
C ILE A 54 -5.94 0.93 -1.80
N GLN A 55 -5.92 -0.35 -1.42
CA GLN A 55 -4.66 -1.06 -1.21
C GLN A 55 -3.93 -1.31 -2.54
N TYR A 56 -4.64 -1.65 -3.61
CA TYR A 56 -4.05 -1.83 -4.94
C TYR A 56 -3.54 -0.52 -5.55
N ALA A 57 -4.20 0.61 -5.31
CA ALA A 57 -3.69 1.91 -5.69
C ALA A 57 -2.38 2.24 -4.96
N ALA A 58 -2.30 1.94 -3.66
CA ALA A 58 -1.05 2.07 -2.91
C ALA A 58 0.05 1.12 -3.42
N GLN A 59 -0.28 -0.13 -3.79
CA GLN A 59 0.68 -1.02 -4.46
C GLN A 59 1.22 -0.40 -5.76
N SER A 60 0.34 0.16 -6.60
CA SER A 60 0.72 0.82 -7.86
C SER A 60 1.62 2.04 -7.61
N ALA A 61 1.30 2.85 -6.59
CA ALA A 61 2.12 3.99 -6.18
C ALA A 61 3.51 3.55 -5.70
N VAL A 62 3.62 2.49 -4.89
CA VAL A 62 4.92 1.92 -4.47
C VAL A 62 5.72 1.43 -5.66
N LYS A 63 5.11 0.68 -6.59
CA LYS A 63 5.79 0.24 -7.83
C LYS A 63 6.32 1.44 -8.62
N THR A 64 5.57 2.55 -8.63
CA THR A 64 5.97 3.80 -9.28
C THR A 64 7.20 4.45 -8.62
N THR A 65 7.30 4.44 -7.28
CA THR A 65 8.50 4.98 -6.59
C THR A 65 9.74 4.14 -6.86
N PHE A 66 9.60 2.81 -6.95
CA PHE A 66 10.70 1.91 -7.31
C PHE A 66 11.16 2.14 -8.74
N LEU A 67 10.23 2.25 -9.70
CA LEU A 67 10.53 2.59 -11.08
C LEU A 67 11.23 3.95 -11.20
N ALA A 68 10.74 4.98 -10.50
CA ALA A 68 11.37 6.30 -10.49
C ALA A 68 12.82 6.23 -9.95
N SER A 69 13.08 5.39 -8.95
CA SER A 69 14.43 5.14 -8.43
C SER A 69 15.33 4.51 -9.49
N ALA A 70 14.83 3.49 -10.22
CA ALA A 70 15.57 2.84 -11.29
C ALA A 70 15.92 3.81 -12.44
N ILE A 71 14.94 4.63 -12.88
CA ILE A 71 15.16 5.66 -13.91
C ILE A 71 16.22 6.66 -13.45
N ARG A 72 16.13 7.14 -12.21
CA ARG A 72 17.13 8.06 -11.63
C ARG A 72 18.52 7.44 -11.61
N LYS A 73 18.65 6.17 -11.23
CA LYS A 73 19.92 5.42 -11.22
C LYS A 73 20.50 5.20 -12.62
N CYS A 74 19.65 5.21 -13.64
CA CYS A 74 20.06 5.19 -15.05
C CYS A 74 20.30 6.60 -15.64
N GLY A 75 20.51 7.62 -14.80
CA GLY A 75 20.78 8.99 -15.26
C GLY A 75 19.58 9.66 -15.94
N GLY A 76 18.35 9.26 -15.59
CA GLY A 76 17.13 9.78 -16.19
C GLY A 76 16.71 9.09 -17.50
N ASN A 77 17.44 8.08 -17.96
CA ASN A 77 17.05 7.31 -19.14
C ASN A 77 15.89 6.36 -18.81
N GLU A 78 14.69 6.66 -19.32
CA GLU A 78 13.48 5.88 -19.03
C GLU A 78 13.53 4.43 -19.52
N GLU A 79 14.05 4.20 -20.72
CA GLU A 79 14.13 2.86 -21.31
C GLU A 79 15.02 1.94 -20.47
N LYS A 80 16.23 2.40 -20.13
CA LYS A 80 17.17 1.68 -19.26
C LYS A 80 16.60 1.51 -17.86
N GLY A 81 15.93 2.54 -17.33
CA GLY A 81 15.27 2.48 -16.04
C GLY A 81 14.17 1.43 -15.97
N ARG A 82 13.32 1.33 -17.01
CA ARG A 82 12.29 0.28 -17.12
C ARG A 82 12.90 -1.11 -17.22
N LEU A 83 13.98 -1.29 -17.99
CA LEU A 83 14.69 -2.56 -18.06
C LEU A 83 15.26 -2.96 -16.70
N LEU A 84 15.91 -2.02 -16.01
CA LEU A 84 16.47 -2.23 -14.68
C LEU A 84 15.38 -2.59 -13.65
N TYR A 85 14.27 -1.84 -13.62
CA TYR A 85 13.13 -2.11 -12.75
C TYR A 85 12.48 -3.47 -13.05
N THR A 86 12.35 -3.84 -14.32
CA THR A 86 11.78 -5.15 -14.69
C THR A 86 12.61 -6.30 -14.13
N ALA A 87 13.94 -6.16 -14.14
CA ALA A 87 14.85 -7.15 -13.61
C ALA A 87 14.91 -7.19 -12.07
N TYR A 88 14.89 -6.02 -11.41
CA TYR A 88 15.23 -5.92 -9.98
C TYR A 88 14.17 -5.27 -9.08
N GLY A 89 13.02 -4.85 -9.60
CA GLY A 89 11.94 -4.16 -8.86
C GLY A 89 11.14 -5.06 -7.91
N SER A 90 11.72 -6.19 -7.50
CA SER A 90 11.16 -7.13 -6.53
C SER A 90 9.75 -7.62 -6.86
N ASN A 91 9.40 -7.72 -8.15
CA ASN A 91 8.05 -8.06 -8.59
C ASN A 91 7.52 -9.39 -7.99
N GLY A 92 8.39 -10.38 -7.81
CA GLY A 92 8.03 -11.66 -7.18
C GLY A 92 7.64 -11.58 -5.70
N GLN A 93 8.04 -10.52 -4.98
CA GLN A 93 7.70 -10.35 -3.57
C GLN A 93 6.23 -9.96 -3.35
N TRP A 94 5.56 -9.43 -4.38
CA TRP A 94 4.15 -9.04 -4.32
C TRP A 94 3.18 -10.23 -4.29
N GLY A 95 3.64 -11.47 -4.51
CA GLY A 95 2.75 -12.62 -4.65
C GLY A 95 1.79 -12.84 -3.48
N LEU A 96 2.22 -12.62 -2.23
CA LEU A 96 1.32 -12.73 -1.08
C LEU A 96 0.31 -11.57 -1.02
N PHE A 97 0.74 -10.33 -1.32
CA PHE A 97 -0.15 -9.18 -1.40
C PHE A 97 -1.24 -9.41 -2.45
N GLU A 98 -0.85 -9.86 -3.64
CA GLU A 98 -1.77 -10.09 -4.77
C GLU A 98 -2.73 -11.27 -4.51
N LYS A 99 -2.31 -12.25 -3.68
CA LYS A 99 -3.19 -13.32 -3.20
C LYS A 99 -4.22 -12.81 -2.18
N GLN A 100 -3.87 -11.79 -1.40
CA GLN A 100 -4.78 -11.19 -0.42
C GLN A 100 -5.72 -10.19 -1.11
N PHE A 101 -6.64 -10.69 -1.94
CA PHE A 101 -7.60 -9.91 -2.71
C PHE A 101 -9.02 -10.40 -2.41
N GLY A 102 -9.95 -9.49 -2.08
CA GLY A 102 -11.29 -9.83 -1.59
C GLY A 102 -11.56 -9.30 -0.19
N ARG A 103 -11.19 -8.04 0.09
CA ARG A 103 -11.50 -7.34 1.34
C ARG A 103 -12.94 -6.86 1.35
N THR A 104 -13.52 -6.77 2.55
CA THR A 104 -14.90 -6.30 2.74
C THR A 104 -14.93 -4.82 3.12
N ASP A 105 -15.81 -4.07 2.46
CA ASP A 105 -16.06 -2.66 2.78
C ASP A 105 -16.81 -2.50 4.11
N ALA A 106 -16.30 -1.63 4.97
CA ALA A 106 -17.01 -1.12 6.13
C ALA A 106 -18.22 -0.29 5.68
N GLN A 107 -19.29 -0.32 6.49
CA GLN A 107 -20.54 0.40 6.23
C GLN A 107 -20.60 1.76 6.94
N GLU A 108 -19.62 2.05 7.79
CA GLU A 108 -19.52 3.28 8.57
C GLU A 108 -18.05 3.67 8.75
N PRO A 109 -17.75 4.94 9.10
CA PRO A 109 -16.38 5.37 9.41
C PRO A 109 -15.80 4.61 10.61
N ASP A 110 -14.49 4.37 10.57
CA ASP A 110 -13.76 3.79 11.70
C ASP A 110 -13.73 4.76 12.89
N PRO A 111 -13.61 4.26 14.14
CA PRO A 111 -13.58 5.12 15.31
C PRO A 111 -12.42 6.14 15.31
N GLU A 112 -12.71 7.35 15.77
CA GLU A 112 -11.77 8.47 15.84
C GLU A 112 -10.60 8.25 16.81
N GLY A 113 -9.56 9.09 16.68
CA GLY A 113 -8.44 9.16 17.63
C GLY A 113 -7.46 7.98 17.57
N ARG A 114 -7.50 7.20 16.49
CA ARG A 114 -6.63 6.01 16.31
C ARG A 114 -5.49 6.22 15.31
N VAL A 115 -5.46 7.34 14.60
CA VAL A 115 -4.45 7.66 13.57
C VAL A 115 -3.81 8.99 13.94
N PRO A 116 -2.46 9.05 14.04
CA PRO A 116 -1.78 10.31 14.31
C PRO A 116 -1.79 11.23 13.08
N GLN A 117 -1.74 12.55 13.31
CA GLN A 117 -1.43 13.50 12.24
C GLN A 117 0.06 13.42 11.91
N TRP A 118 0.44 12.60 10.92
CA TRP A 118 1.84 12.27 10.62
C TRP A 118 2.77 13.49 10.45
N GLU A 119 2.27 14.57 9.85
CA GLU A 119 3.03 15.82 9.66
C GLU A 119 3.42 16.54 10.96
N LYS A 120 2.70 16.27 12.06
CA LYS A 120 2.89 16.93 13.36
C LYS A 120 3.28 15.95 14.48
N ALA A 121 3.18 14.65 14.21
CA ALA A 121 3.44 13.62 15.20
C ALA A 121 4.91 13.59 15.58
N THR A 122 5.17 13.38 16.86
CA THR A 122 6.49 13.05 17.37
C THR A 122 6.87 11.63 16.95
N VAL A 123 8.18 11.33 16.90
CA VAL A 123 8.65 9.98 16.59
C VAL A 123 8.12 8.95 17.60
N GLN A 124 7.92 9.35 18.86
CA GLN A 124 7.34 8.48 19.88
C GLN A 124 5.88 8.12 19.55
N GLU A 125 5.04 9.08 19.18
CA GLU A 125 3.65 8.81 18.76
C GLU A 125 3.60 7.90 17.52
N MET A 126 4.53 8.08 16.57
CA MET A 126 4.66 7.20 15.41
C MET A 126 5.05 5.77 15.82
N LYS A 127 6.02 5.60 16.73
CA LYS A 127 6.43 4.28 17.26
C LYS A 127 5.29 3.61 18.01
N ASP A 128 4.57 4.35 18.85
CA ASP A 128 3.45 3.84 19.63
C ASP A 128 2.32 3.40 18.70
N LYS A 129 2.06 4.15 17.62
CA LYS A 129 1.06 3.75 16.63
C LYS A 129 1.43 2.44 15.93
N PHE A 130 2.68 2.28 15.48
CA PHE A 130 3.13 1.04 14.86
C PHE A 130 3.11 -0.13 15.86
N SER A 131 3.50 0.11 17.11
CA SER A 131 3.44 -0.89 18.19
C SER A 131 2.01 -1.35 18.47
N ALA A 132 1.05 -0.42 18.52
CA ALA A 132 -0.36 -0.71 18.76
C ALA A 132 -1.01 -1.60 17.67
N ILE A 133 -0.44 -1.63 16.46
CA ILE A 133 -0.90 -2.47 15.34
C ILE A 133 -0.01 -3.70 15.11
N GLY A 134 0.88 -4.03 16.05
CA GLY A 134 1.72 -5.24 16.00
C GLY A 134 2.99 -5.10 15.16
N PHE A 135 3.43 -3.88 14.89
CA PHE A 135 4.70 -3.57 14.23
C PHE A 135 5.70 -2.93 15.20
N GLY A 136 6.89 -2.60 14.70
CA GLY A 136 7.91 -1.94 15.50
C GLY A 136 8.74 -0.93 14.70
N PRO A 137 9.87 -0.46 15.28
CA PRO A 137 10.72 0.57 14.69
C PRO A 137 11.20 0.27 13.25
N ARG A 138 11.44 -1.01 12.93
CA ARG A 138 11.81 -1.45 11.58
C ARG A 138 10.74 -1.11 10.54
N GLN A 139 9.49 -1.45 10.85
CA GLN A 139 8.36 -1.21 9.94
C GLN A 139 8.07 0.27 9.81
N LEU A 140 8.19 1.03 10.90
CA LEU A 140 8.09 2.49 10.86
C LEU A 140 9.11 3.09 9.89
N ALA A 141 10.38 2.67 9.99
CA ALA A 141 11.45 3.16 9.12
C ALA A 141 11.24 2.79 7.65
N VAL A 142 10.88 1.53 7.34
CA VAL A 142 10.74 1.08 5.94
C VAL A 142 9.55 1.72 5.24
N MET A 143 8.51 2.09 6.00
CA MET A 143 7.32 2.77 5.50
C MET A 143 7.47 4.30 5.46
N SER A 144 8.69 4.85 5.51
CA SER A 144 8.93 6.30 5.55
C SER A 144 8.18 7.09 4.46
N ALA A 145 8.08 6.54 3.24
CA ALA A 145 7.37 7.17 2.12
C ALA A 145 5.83 7.27 2.30
N PHE A 146 5.25 6.57 3.28
CA PHE A 146 3.80 6.62 3.58
C PHE A 146 3.43 7.71 4.59
N LEU A 147 4.42 8.32 5.26
CA LEU A 147 4.17 9.24 6.38
C LEU A 147 4.15 10.71 5.94
N GLY A 148 4.57 11.00 4.71
CA GLY A 148 4.62 12.35 4.17
C GLY A 148 5.15 12.40 2.74
N PRO A 149 5.02 13.56 2.07
CA PRO A 149 5.41 13.72 0.66
C PRO A 149 6.93 13.79 0.44
N ASP A 150 7.71 14.16 1.46
CA ASP A 150 9.17 14.20 1.41
C ASP A 150 9.76 13.10 2.29
N GLN A 151 10.11 11.98 1.66
CA GLN A 151 10.71 10.83 2.34
C GLN A 151 12.01 11.18 3.06
N ALA A 152 12.83 12.08 2.51
CA ALA A 152 14.13 12.43 3.11
C ALA A 152 13.93 13.25 4.39
N ALA A 153 12.99 14.20 4.38
CA ALA A 153 12.62 14.97 5.56
C ALA A 153 12.01 14.07 6.66
N THR A 154 11.12 13.15 6.28
CA THR A 154 10.56 12.16 7.21
C THR A 154 11.66 11.30 7.84
N GLU A 155 12.60 10.81 7.04
CA GLU A 155 13.70 9.97 7.54
C GLU A 155 14.67 10.73 8.43
N ALA A 156 14.94 12.01 8.14
CA ALA A 156 15.75 12.86 8.99
C ALA A 156 15.12 13.01 10.38
N LEU A 157 13.79 13.18 10.45
CA LEU A 157 13.04 13.18 11.72
C LEU A 157 13.11 11.80 12.41
N LEU A 158 12.82 10.71 11.70
CA LEU A 158 12.85 9.36 12.28
C LEU A 158 14.25 8.98 12.82
N ALA A 159 15.32 9.45 12.16
CA ALA A 159 16.69 9.17 12.55
C ALA A 159 17.11 9.85 13.87
N THR A 160 16.33 10.79 14.41
CA THR A 160 16.60 11.38 15.74
C THR A 160 16.32 10.41 16.89
N ASP A 161 15.53 9.36 16.65
CA ASP A 161 15.21 8.34 17.63
C ASP A 161 16.17 7.14 17.54
N LYS A 162 16.78 6.77 18.68
CA LYS A 162 17.80 5.71 18.74
C LYS A 162 17.31 4.33 18.30
N ASP A 163 16.02 4.03 18.44
CA ASP A 163 15.46 2.71 18.11
C ASP A 163 15.13 2.61 16.62
N VAL A 164 14.82 3.74 15.98
CA VAL A 164 14.43 3.83 14.56
C VAL A 164 15.64 4.11 13.66
N SER A 165 16.60 4.90 14.15
CA SER A 165 17.78 5.36 13.39
C SER A 165 18.57 4.23 12.71
N PRO A 166 18.87 3.09 13.35
CA PRO A 166 19.60 1.99 12.69
C PRO A 166 18.87 1.42 11.47
N TRP A 167 17.53 1.39 11.51
CA TRP A 167 16.70 0.91 10.42
C TRP A 167 16.63 1.92 9.28
N VAL A 168 16.50 3.22 9.59
CA VAL A 168 16.57 4.29 8.58
C VAL A 168 17.89 4.20 7.83
N GLN A 169 19.02 4.12 8.55
CA GLN A 169 20.35 4.00 7.94
C GLN A 169 20.49 2.72 7.09
N LYS A 170 19.94 1.58 7.54
CA LYS A 170 19.92 0.34 6.75
C LYS A 170 19.21 0.56 5.42
N TYR A 171 18.02 1.17 5.42
CA TYR A 171 17.22 1.36 4.22
C TYR A 171 17.78 2.44 3.29
N GLN A 172 18.43 3.48 3.84
CA GLN A 172 19.20 4.44 3.06
C GLN A 172 20.35 3.75 2.31
N ARG A 173 21.19 2.97 3.00
CA ARG A 173 22.26 2.18 2.36
C ARG A 173 21.71 1.22 1.30
N SER A 174 20.57 0.59 1.56
CA SER A 174 19.91 -0.26 0.57
C SER A 174 19.55 0.54 -0.69
N ARG A 175 18.89 1.70 -0.54
CA ARG A 175 18.48 2.54 -1.68
C ARG A 175 19.64 3.13 -2.48
N GLU A 176 20.82 3.27 -1.88
CA GLU A 176 22.06 3.64 -2.58
C GLU A 176 22.57 2.53 -3.51
N THR A 177 22.32 1.25 -3.21
CA THR A 177 22.64 0.16 -4.13
C THR A 177 21.75 0.21 -5.38
N VAL A 178 22.22 -0.37 -6.49
CA VAL A 178 21.45 -0.37 -7.75
C VAL A 178 20.06 -1.01 -7.56
N SER A 179 20.00 -2.23 -7.03
CA SER A 179 18.77 -3.01 -6.90
C SER A 179 17.92 -2.69 -5.67
N GLN A 180 18.47 -2.04 -4.64
CA GLN A 180 17.75 -1.60 -3.43
C GLN A 180 16.85 -2.67 -2.77
N THR A 181 17.27 -3.93 -2.87
CA THR A 181 16.43 -5.11 -2.62
C THR A 181 15.91 -5.18 -1.18
N ASP A 182 16.76 -4.97 -0.18
CA ASP A 182 16.34 -4.99 1.23
C ASP A 182 15.21 -3.99 1.52
N TYR A 183 15.31 -2.77 0.98
CA TYR A 183 14.27 -1.75 1.14
C TYR A 183 12.97 -2.16 0.46
N GLU A 184 13.03 -2.58 -0.80
CA GLU A 184 11.84 -2.97 -1.56
C GLU A 184 11.13 -4.17 -0.92
N VAL A 185 11.88 -5.23 -0.59
CA VAL A 185 11.33 -6.47 -0.03
C VAL A 185 10.72 -6.24 1.34
N ASP A 186 11.39 -5.49 2.21
CA ASP A 186 10.88 -5.21 3.56
C ASP A 186 9.67 -4.27 3.54
N LEU A 187 9.64 -3.31 2.61
CA LEU A 187 8.48 -2.43 2.41
C LEU A 187 7.28 -3.27 1.97
N ILE A 188 7.44 -4.12 0.95
CA ILE A 188 6.37 -5.00 0.47
C ILE A 188 5.90 -5.93 1.59
N THR A 189 6.83 -6.53 2.34
CA THR A 189 6.50 -7.44 3.45
C THR A 189 5.67 -6.73 4.53
N THR A 190 6.05 -5.51 4.88
CA THR A 190 5.35 -4.70 5.88
C THR A 190 3.98 -4.27 5.36
N PHE A 191 3.94 -3.75 4.14
CA PHE A 191 2.72 -3.28 3.51
C PHE A 191 1.72 -4.42 3.28
N THR A 192 2.18 -5.61 2.90
CA THR A 192 1.35 -6.82 2.79
C THR A 192 0.61 -7.09 4.09
N LYS A 193 1.32 -7.13 5.22
CA LYS A 193 0.69 -7.34 6.54
C LYS A 193 -0.26 -6.21 6.90
N LEU A 194 0.14 -4.95 6.70
CA LEU A 194 -0.69 -3.78 7.03
C LEU A 194 -2.00 -3.80 6.23
N SER A 195 -1.91 -4.11 4.94
CA SER A 195 -3.02 -4.10 3.99
C SER A 195 -4.09 -5.15 4.30
N SER A 196 -3.84 -6.14 5.16
CA SER A 196 -4.83 -7.17 5.51
C SER A 196 -5.19 -7.20 6.99
N LEU A 197 -4.77 -6.20 7.78
CA LEU A 197 -5.01 -6.18 9.23
C LEU A 197 -6.51 -6.18 9.56
N GLY A 198 -6.98 -7.21 10.27
CA GLY A 198 -8.38 -7.31 10.69
C GLY A 198 -9.36 -7.72 9.58
N GLN A 199 -8.90 -7.87 8.33
CA GLN A 199 -9.70 -8.35 7.22
C GLN A 199 -9.67 -9.89 7.14
N GLN A 200 -10.81 -10.48 6.80
CA GLN A 200 -10.88 -11.88 6.34
C GLN A 200 -11.03 -11.85 4.83
N ILE A 201 -10.04 -12.40 4.13
CA ILE A 201 -10.02 -12.36 2.66
C ILE A 201 -10.98 -13.41 2.12
N ASN A 202 -11.93 -13.00 1.29
CA ASN A 202 -12.74 -13.89 0.47
C ASN A 202 -11.95 -14.23 -0.80
N TYR A 203 -11.34 -15.41 -0.84
CA TYR A 203 -10.52 -15.85 -1.98
C TYR A 203 -11.36 -16.17 -3.24
N GLU A 204 -12.68 -16.29 -3.09
CA GLU A 204 -13.63 -16.45 -4.18
C GLU A 204 -14.25 -15.10 -4.62
N ALA A 205 -13.83 -13.98 -4.02
CA ALA A 205 -14.29 -12.66 -4.43
C ALA A 205 -14.01 -12.42 -5.91
N TYR A 206 -14.92 -11.70 -6.56
CA TYR A 206 -14.81 -11.31 -7.97
C TYR A 206 -14.78 -12.50 -8.96
N THR A 207 -15.18 -13.69 -8.52
CA THR A 207 -15.40 -14.84 -9.41
C THR A 207 -16.75 -14.73 -10.13
N TYR A 208 -16.86 -15.43 -11.25
CA TYR A 208 -18.08 -15.51 -12.05
C TYR A 208 -18.21 -16.90 -12.68
N PRO A 209 -19.42 -17.35 -13.06
CA PRO A 209 -19.61 -18.67 -13.66
C PRO A 209 -18.74 -18.86 -14.90
N ALA A 210 -17.95 -19.93 -14.93
CA ALA A 210 -17.17 -20.31 -16.10
C ALA A 210 -18.12 -20.69 -17.25
N GLN A 211 -17.88 -20.14 -18.45
CA GLN A 211 -18.60 -20.56 -19.65
C GLN A 211 -18.30 -22.04 -19.92
N LYS A 212 -19.33 -22.88 -19.83
CA LYS A 212 -19.21 -24.30 -20.19
C LYS A 212 -19.06 -24.38 -21.71
N ILE A 213 -17.90 -24.85 -22.17
CA ILE A 213 -17.71 -25.18 -23.59
C ILE A 213 -18.42 -26.50 -23.84
N GLU A 214 -19.46 -26.49 -24.67
CA GLU A 214 -20.07 -27.73 -25.14
C GLU A 214 -19.15 -28.40 -26.17
N LEU A 215 -18.29 -29.30 -25.69
CA LEU A 215 -17.31 -30.02 -26.51
C LEU A 215 -17.96 -30.74 -27.71
N GLY A 216 -19.23 -31.17 -27.60
CA GLY A 216 -19.98 -31.80 -28.69
C GLY A 216 -20.36 -30.88 -29.86
N LYS A 217 -20.22 -29.55 -29.69
CA LYS A 217 -20.45 -28.55 -30.76
C LYS A 217 -19.16 -28.05 -31.41
N LEU A 218 -18.00 -28.46 -30.90
CA LEU A 218 -16.72 -28.22 -31.56
C LEU A 218 -16.63 -29.18 -32.76
N LYS A 219 -16.77 -28.66 -33.97
CA LYS A 219 -16.38 -29.41 -35.17
C LYS A 219 -14.86 -29.55 -35.15
N LEU A 220 -14.38 -30.76 -34.85
CA LEU A 220 -12.99 -31.18 -35.09
C LEU A 220 -12.73 -31.27 -36.60
#